data_AF-A0A2Z7A5D2-F1
#
_entry.id   AF-A0A2Z7A5D2-F1
#
_cell.length_a   1.000
_cell.length_b   1.000
_cell.length_c   1.000
_cell.angle_alpha   90.00
_cell.angle_beta   90.00
_cell.angle_gamma   90.00
#
_symmetry.space_group_name_H-M   'P 1'
#
loop_
_entity.id
_entity.type
_entity.pdbx_description
1 polymer ?
#
loop_
_entity_poly.entity_id
_entity_poly.type
_entity_poly.pdbx_seq_one_letter_code
_entity_poly.pdbx_strand_id
1 'polypeptide(L)'
;MHDQKNLSSLDLKSTHQKISAQIAAAAFDTVDVRKEVKEINAKVTYLDGQVAEIRSEQLDFRAKTEENYLNLSTQLDLIVDYLRSGDAKKGESGSSRPQPPPDDQSRLSGGSGGNGNRADVQRSGTRESGNRGGSQRRGDRIIEQMYREVVLGKVVTEVEVREEVIEVDLPKEDLTAVVVDRSEDLLKIG
;
A
#
# COMPACT_ATOMS: atom_id res chain seq x y z
N MET A 1 -8.89 -77.50 33.81
CA MET A 1 -8.26 -77.05 32.54
C MET A 1 -9.26 -76.52 31.50
N HIS A 2 -10.48 -77.05 31.41
CA HIS A 2 -11.48 -76.56 30.44
C HIS A 2 -12.01 -75.15 30.75
N ASP A 3 -12.15 -74.80 32.03
CA ASP A 3 -12.75 -73.51 32.42
C ASP A 3 -11.85 -72.31 32.12
N GLN A 4 -10.54 -72.47 32.29
CA GLN A 4 -9.58 -71.40 32.02
C GLN A 4 -9.51 -71.03 30.53
N LYS A 5 -9.61 -72.02 29.65
CA LYS A 5 -9.66 -71.79 28.19
C LYS A 5 -10.94 -71.05 27.77
N ASN A 6 -12.06 -71.34 28.41
CA ASN A 6 -13.33 -70.67 28.15
C ASN A 6 -13.32 -69.20 28.63
N LEU A 7 -12.78 -68.95 29.82
CA LEU A 7 -12.61 -67.59 30.35
C LEU A 7 -11.73 -66.72 29.44
N SER A 8 -10.58 -67.24 28.99
CA SER A 8 -9.70 -66.50 28.06
C SER A 8 -10.36 -66.24 26.70
N SER A 9 -11.23 -67.15 26.23
CA SER A 9 -11.96 -66.96 24.97
C SER A 9 -13.01 -65.86 25.09
N LEU A 10 -13.66 -65.75 26.25
CA LEU A 10 -14.66 -64.72 26.53
C LEU A 10 -14.00 -63.32 26.59
N ASP A 11 -12.88 -63.19 27.30
CA ASP A 11 -12.14 -61.93 27.40
C ASP A 11 -11.66 -61.46 26.03
N LEU A 12 -11.11 -62.37 25.21
CA LEU A 12 -10.66 -62.04 23.86
C LEU A 12 -11.82 -61.53 22.98
N LYS A 13 -12.98 -62.19 23.01
CA LYS A 13 -14.18 -61.73 22.29
C LYS A 13 -14.65 -60.36 22.75
N SER A 14 -14.64 -60.11 24.06
CA SER A 14 -15.00 -58.81 24.64
C SER A 14 -14.03 -57.71 24.19
N THR A 15 -12.72 -57.98 24.24
CA THR A 15 -11.71 -57.01 23.76
C THR A 15 -11.87 -56.69 22.27
N HIS A 16 -12.11 -57.70 21.42
CA HIS A 16 -12.34 -57.50 20.00
C HIS A 16 -13.57 -56.62 19.76
N GLN A 17 -14.66 -56.83 20.49
CA GLN A 17 -15.87 -56.02 20.36
C GLN A 17 -15.64 -54.57 20.78
N LYS A 18 -14.92 -54.33 21.90
CA LYS A 18 -14.55 -52.99 22.35
C LYS A 18 -13.66 -52.26 21.34
N ILE A 19 -12.63 -52.93 20.83
CA ILE A 19 -11.73 -52.38 19.81
C ILE A 19 -12.51 -52.06 18.54
N SER A 20 -13.40 -52.96 18.10
CA SER A 20 -14.24 -52.72 16.91
C SER A 20 -15.12 -51.49 17.07
N ALA A 21 -15.70 -51.28 18.25
CA ALA A 21 -16.51 -50.09 18.55
C ALA A 21 -15.66 -48.80 18.54
N GLN A 22 -14.45 -48.83 19.10
CA GLN A 22 -13.53 -47.69 19.06
C GLN A 22 -13.08 -47.36 17.64
N ILE A 23 -12.76 -48.37 16.84
CA ILE A 23 -12.40 -48.18 15.42
C ILE A 23 -13.57 -47.56 14.65
N ALA A 24 -14.80 -48.03 14.90
CA ALA A 24 -15.98 -47.46 14.26
C ALA A 24 -16.17 -45.98 14.66
N ALA A 25 -16.07 -45.65 15.94
CA ALA A 25 -16.17 -44.26 16.41
C ALA A 25 -15.08 -43.37 15.79
N ALA A 26 -13.82 -43.79 15.82
CA ALA A 26 -12.72 -43.05 15.21
C ALA A 26 -12.90 -42.87 13.69
N ALA A 27 -13.46 -43.87 13.00
CA ALA A 27 -13.77 -43.75 11.58
C ALA A 27 -14.82 -42.65 11.31
N PHE A 28 -15.86 -42.53 12.14
CA PHE A 28 -16.82 -41.43 12.05
C PHE A 28 -16.14 -40.07 12.29
N ASP A 29 -15.34 -39.94 13.35
CA ASP A 29 -14.62 -38.70 13.65
C ASP A 29 -13.72 -38.28 12.47
N THR A 30 -13.04 -39.24 11.82
CA THR A 30 -12.21 -38.93 10.63
C THR A 30 -13.02 -38.43 9.44
N VAL A 31 -14.28 -38.86 9.29
CA VAL A 31 -15.17 -38.38 8.23
C VAL A 31 -15.60 -36.94 8.50
N ASP A 32 -15.93 -36.63 9.75
CA ASP A 32 -16.30 -35.27 10.16
C ASP A 32 -15.13 -34.30 9.99
N VAL A 33 -13.93 -34.65 10.44
CA VAL A 33 -12.71 -33.85 10.22
C VAL A 33 -12.45 -33.62 8.73
N ARG A 34 -12.58 -34.66 7.89
CA ARG A 34 -12.41 -34.52 6.43
C ARG A 34 -13.43 -33.58 5.80
N LYS A 35 -14.64 -33.49 6.35
CA LYS A 35 -15.67 -32.54 5.90
C LYS A 35 -15.29 -31.11 6.26
N GLU A 36 -14.87 -30.88 7.50
CA GLU A 36 -14.43 -29.55 7.96
C GLU A 36 -13.21 -29.05 7.18
N VAL A 37 -12.22 -29.92 6.93
CA VAL A 37 -11.04 -29.58 6.11
C VAL A 37 -11.45 -29.13 4.70
N LYS A 38 -12.43 -29.80 4.08
CA LYS A 38 -12.94 -29.39 2.77
C LYS A 38 -13.62 -28.02 2.81
N GLU A 39 -14.38 -27.74 3.86
CA GLU A 39 -15.03 -26.44 4.04
C GLU A 39 -14.00 -25.32 4.26
N ILE A 40 -12.98 -25.57 5.10
CA ILE A 40 -11.88 -24.64 5.33
C ILE A 40 -11.14 -24.37 4.02
N ASN A 41 -10.80 -25.41 3.26
CA ASN A 41 -10.10 -25.26 1.98
C ASN A 41 -10.90 -24.42 0.97
N ALA A 42 -12.23 -24.56 0.96
CA ALA A 42 -13.10 -23.72 0.15
C ALA A 42 -13.07 -22.25 0.59
N LYS A 43 -13.10 -21.98 1.91
CA LYS A 43 -12.98 -20.61 2.45
C LYS A 43 -11.63 -19.99 2.14
N VAL A 44 -10.53 -20.75 2.27
CA VAL A 44 -9.18 -20.29 1.90
C VAL A 44 -9.12 -19.92 0.43
N THR A 45 -9.61 -20.79 -0.46
CA THR A 45 -9.66 -20.51 -1.90
C THR A 45 -10.47 -19.25 -2.22
N TYR A 46 -11.59 -19.04 -1.53
CA TYR A 46 -12.41 -17.84 -1.69
C TYR A 46 -11.65 -16.57 -1.24
N LEU A 47 -11.01 -16.61 -0.07
CA LEU A 47 -10.23 -15.49 0.45
C LEU A 47 -9.03 -15.17 -0.44
N ASP A 48 -8.34 -16.18 -0.97
CA ASP A 48 -7.26 -15.99 -1.95
C ASP A 48 -7.74 -15.24 -3.18
N GLY A 49 -8.96 -15.55 -3.66
CA GLY A 49 -9.62 -14.80 -4.73
C GLY A 49 -9.85 -13.34 -4.37
N GLN A 50 -10.42 -13.06 -3.20
CA GLN A 50 -10.64 -11.67 -2.74
C GLN A 50 -9.32 -10.90 -2.57
N VAL A 51 -8.27 -11.54 -2.06
CA VAL A 51 -6.94 -10.93 -1.92
C VAL A 51 -6.34 -10.61 -3.29
N ALA A 52 -6.50 -11.50 -4.28
CA ALA A 52 -6.04 -11.26 -5.64
C ALA A 52 -6.78 -10.08 -6.29
N GLU A 53 -8.09 -9.97 -6.11
CA GLU A 53 -8.92 -8.88 -6.61
C GLU A 53 -8.47 -7.53 -6.02
N ILE A 54 -8.36 -7.43 -4.69
CA ILE A 54 -7.90 -6.21 -4.01
C ILE A 54 -6.50 -5.79 -4.48
N ARG A 55 -5.59 -6.76 -4.65
CA ARG A 55 -4.23 -6.49 -5.17
C ARG A 55 -4.27 -5.93 -6.58
N SER A 56 -5.15 -6.43 -7.44
CA SER A 56 -5.34 -5.90 -8.80
C SER A 56 -5.85 -4.47 -8.76
N GLU A 57 -6.89 -4.18 -7.98
CA GLU A 57 -7.44 -2.82 -7.84
C GLU A 57 -6.40 -1.83 -7.30
N GLN A 58 -5.58 -2.26 -6.34
CA GLN A 58 -4.49 -1.44 -5.81
C GLN A 58 -3.43 -1.10 -6.87
N LEU A 59 -3.06 -2.08 -7.71
CA LEU A 59 -2.12 -1.85 -8.82
C LEU A 59 -2.70 -0.88 -9.85
N ASP A 60 -3.97 -1.03 -10.20
CA ASP A 60 -4.66 -0.11 -11.12
C ASP A 60 -4.77 1.31 -10.55
N PHE A 61 -5.10 1.45 -9.27
CA PHE A 61 -5.14 2.74 -8.60
C PHE A 61 -3.77 3.42 -8.61
N ARG A 62 -2.70 2.64 -8.33
CA ARG A 62 -1.33 3.14 -8.38
C ARG A 62 -0.96 3.62 -9.79
N ALA A 63 -1.22 2.80 -10.82
CA ALA A 63 -0.92 3.16 -12.20
C ALA A 63 -1.62 4.47 -12.62
N LYS A 64 -2.93 4.60 -12.32
CA LYS A 64 -3.70 5.83 -12.59
C LYS A 64 -3.14 7.04 -11.83
N THR A 65 -2.70 6.85 -10.59
CA THR A 65 -2.13 7.93 -9.79
C THR A 65 -0.78 8.38 -10.34
N GLU A 66 0.09 7.43 -10.73
CA GLU A 66 1.38 7.72 -11.36
C GLU A 66 1.20 8.46 -12.70
N GLU A 67 0.26 8.02 -13.54
CA GLU A 67 -0.08 8.71 -14.79
C GLU A 67 -0.56 10.15 -14.54
N ASN A 68 -1.50 10.34 -13.61
CA ASN A 68 -2.00 11.67 -13.26
C ASN A 68 -0.88 12.58 -12.74
N TYR A 69 0.00 12.06 -11.89
CA TYR A 69 1.16 12.80 -11.39
C TYR A 69 2.09 13.24 -12.52
N LEU A 70 2.43 12.34 -13.45
CA LEU A 70 3.28 12.65 -14.60
C LEU A 70 2.66 13.70 -15.52
N ASN A 71 1.35 13.60 -15.79
CA ASN A 71 0.62 14.58 -16.58
C ASN A 71 0.66 15.97 -15.92
N LEU A 72 0.37 16.06 -14.61
CA LEU A 72 0.43 17.31 -13.87
C LEU A 72 1.86 17.88 -13.83
N SER A 73 2.88 17.05 -13.59
CA SER A 73 4.28 17.48 -13.62
C SER A 73 4.66 18.07 -14.97
N THR A 74 4.26 17.40 -16.06
CA THR A 74 4.52 17.88 -17.43
C THR A 74 3.85 19.22 -17.70
N GLN A 75 2.59 19.39 -17.26
CA GLN A 75 1.89 20.67 -17.41
C GLN A 75 2.54 21.79 -16.60
N LEU A 76 3.00 21.50 -15.38
CA LEU A 76 3.72 22.45 -14.55
C LEU A 76 5.05 22.86 -15.19
N ASP A 77 5.81 21.91 -15.75
CA ASP A 77 7.06 22.21 -16.46
C ASP A 77 6.81 23.18 -17.63
N LEU A 78 5.77 22.94 -18.43
CA LEU A 78 5.38 23.85 -19.53
C LEU A 78 5.03 25.27 -19.03
N ILE A 79 4.31 25.39 -17.91
CA ILE A 79 3.96 26.68 -17.32
C ILE A 79 5.21 27.39 -16.80
N VAL A 80 6.10 26.67 -16.11
CA VAL A 80 7.36 27.21 -15.59
C VAL A 80 8.24 27.72 -16.74
N ASP A 81 8.34 26.95 -17.83
CA ASP A 81 9.08 27.34 -19.03
C ASP A 81 8.50 28.59 -19.70
N TYR A 82 7.17 28.69 -19.78
CA TYR A 82 6.48 29.88 -20.29
C TYR A 82 6.78 31.13 -19.45
N LEU A 83 6.71 31.02 -18.11
CA LEU A 83 7.00 32.12 -17.20
C LEU A 83 8.48 32.56 -17.26
N ARG A 84 9.41 31.60 -17.37
CA ARG A 84 10.84 31.87 -17.54
C ARG A 84 11.14 32.57 -18.86
N SER A 85 10.41 32.22 -19.92
CA SER A 85 10.55 32.82 -21.26
C SER A 85 9.94 34.23 -21.35
N GLY A 86 9.01 34.59 -20.46
CA GLY A 86 8.37 35.90 -20.41
C GLY A 86 9.26 37.05 -19.93
N ASP A 87 10.36 36.77 -19.21
CA ASP A 87 11.29 37.81 -18.71
C ASP A 87 12.34 38.23 -19.77
N ALA A 88 12.46 37.50 -20.87
CA ALA A 88 13.28 37.91 -22.03
C ALA A 88 12.67 39.08 -22.83
N LYS A 89 11.48 39.57 -22.44
CA LYS A 89 10.79 40.70 -23.09
C LYS A 89 10.61 41.93 -22.20
N LYS A 90 11.10 41.93 -20.95
CA LYS A 90 11.20 43.16 -20.15
C LYS A 90 12.47 43.96 -20.49
N GLY A 91 12.58 44.33 -21.76
CA GLY A 91 13.62 45.22 -22.27
C GLY A 91 13.10 46.31 -23.20
N GLU A 92 11.83 46.25 -23.62
CA GLU A 92 11.24 47.26 -24.48
C GLU A 92 9.82 47.56 -24.02
N SER A 93 9.70 48.36 -22.95
CA SER A 93 8.57 49.28 -22.87
C SER A 93 8.68 50.27 -24.02
N GLY A 94 8.26 49.82 -25.21
CA GLY A 94 7.89 50.69 -26.31
C GLY A 94 6.76 51.57 -25.81
N SER A 95 7.12 52.76 -25.39
CA SER A 95 6.22 53.85 -25.01
C SER A 95 5.38 54.24 -26.23
N SER A 96 4.30 53.51 -26.47
CA SER A 96 3.19 53.96 -27.33
C SER A 96 2.38 55.03 -26.60
N ARG A 97 3.01 56.18 -26.35
CA ARG A 97 2.31 57.40 -25.97
C ARG A 97 2.13 58.22 -27.25
N PRO A 98 0.90 58.53 -27.69
CA PRO A 98 0.69 59.53 -28.73
C PRO A 98 1.36 60.83 -28.27
N GLN A 99 2.32 61.28 -29.06
CA GLN A 99 3.03 62.52 -28.83
C GLN A 99 2.00 63.67 -28.83
N PRO A 100 1.91 64.49 -27.77
CA PRO A 100 1.06 65.68 -27.80
C PRO A 100 1.60 66.65 -28.87
N PRO A 101 0.72 67.45 -29.52
CA PRO A 101 1.14 68.41 -30.52
C PRO A 101 2.15 69.40 -29.91
N PRO A 102 3.09 69.93 -30.72
CA PRO A 102 4.08 70.88 -30.23
C PRO A 102 3.38 72.09 -29.61
N ASP A 103 3.68 72.34 -28.33
CA ASP A 103 3.18 73.50 -27.60
C ASP A 103 3.59 74.77 -28.34
N ASP A 104 2.59 75.52 -28.77
CA ASP A 104 2.72 76.77 -29.49
C ASP A 104 3.37 77.80 -28.54
N GLN A 105 4.67 78.02 -28.74
CA GLN A 105 5.45 79.02 -28.01
C GLN A 105 4.99 80.42 -28.40
N SER A 106 3.93 80.91 -27.77
CA SER A 106 3.68 82.36 -27.66
C SER A 106 2.52 82.66 -26.71
N ARG A 107 2.82 82.75 -25.40
CA ARG A 107 2.08 83.61 -24.48
C ARG A 107 2.86 83.93 -23.20
N LEU A 108 3.66 84.99 -23.32
CA LEU A 108 3.91 86.06 -22.33
C LEU A 108 4.42 85.68 -20.93
N SER A 109 5.72 85.94 -20.74
CA SER A 109 6.34 86.69 -19.64
C SER A 109 5.45 87.08 -18.44
N GLY A 110 5.83 86.63 -17.23
CA GLY A 110 5.19 87.09 -15.99
C GLY A 110 5.76 86.50 -14.69
N GLY A 111 6.98 86.89 -14.33
CA GLY A 111 7.54 87.09 -12.98
C GLY A 111 7.14 86.26 -11.73
N SER A 112 8.21 85.87 -11.01
CA SER A 112 8.43 86.12 -9.56
C SER A 112 8.05 85.05 -8.53
N GLY A 113 9.02 84.69 -7.69
CA GLY A 113 8.81 84.41 -6.26
C GLY A 113 9.18 83.01 -5.75
N GLY A 114 10.33 82.90 -5.07
CA GLY A 114 10.75 81.72 -4.32
C GLY A 114 10.21 81.61 -2.88
N ASN A 115 10.73 80.59 -2.16
CA ASN A 115 10.50 80.09 -0.79
C ASN A 115 9.66 78.79 -0.76
N GLY A 116 9.97 77.71 -0.04
CA GLY A 116 11.01 77.41 0.95
C GLY A 116 10.51 76.30 1.91
N ASN A 117 11.21 75.15 1.92
CA ASN A 117 11.49 74.19 3.01
C ASN A 117 10.41 73.46 3.85
N ARG A 118 10.78 72.20 4.21
CA ARG A 118 10.34 71.24 5.29
C ARG A 118 9.46 70.08 4.80
N ALA A 119 9.65 68.80 5.14
CA ALA A 119 10.50 68.04 6.06
C ALA A 119 10.42 66.56 5.57
N ASP A 120 11.50 65.80 5.37
CA ASP A 120 12.28 65.03 6.36
C ASP A 120 11.95 63.53 6.33
N VAL A 121 12.97 62.71 6.65
CA VAL A 121 13.02 61.25 6.81
C VAL A 121 13.30 60.42 5.55
N GLN A 122 14.58 60.42 5.16
CA GLN A 122 15.26 59.17 4.84
C GLN A 122 15.42 58.36 6.14
N ARG A 123 14.97 57.11 6.17
CA ARG A 123 15.51 56.13 7.13
C ARG A 123 15.69 54.77 6.47
N SER A 124 16.95 54.53 6.16
CA SER A 124 17.60 53.22 6.05
C SER A 124 16.97 52.18 6.97
N GLY A 125 16.59 51.04 6.39
CA GLY A 125 16.08 49.88 7.09
C GLY A 125 16.51 48.62 6.37
N THR A 126 17.79 48.28 6.49
CA THR A 126 18.28 46.91 6.32
C THR A 126 17.43 46.00 7.20
N ARG A 127 16.55 45.21 6.58
CA ARG A 127 15.90 44.07 7.24
C ARG A 127 16.45 42.82 6.61
N GLU A 128 17.56 42.34 7.18
CA GLU A 128 17.76 40.91 7.31
C GLU A 128 16.47 40.30 7.85
N SER A 129 15.81 39.49 7.02
CA SER A 129 14.79 38.57 7.50
C SER A 129 15.19 37.20 7.02
N GLY A 130 15.87 36.49 7.91
CA GLY A 130 16.16 35.08 7.80
C GLY A 130 14.91 34.20 7.69
N ASN A 131 15.19 32.91 7.61
CA ASN A 131 14.27 31.76 7.54
C ASN A 131 13.88 31.24 6.15
N ARG A 132 14.89 30.99 5.30
CA ARG A 132 14.83 29.92 4.27
C ARG A 132 15.21 28.55 4.84
N GLY A 133 14.62 28.15 5.97
CA GLY A 133 14.89 26.85 6.61
C GLY A 133 13.64 26.02 6.91
N GLY A 134 12.44 26.60 6.76
CA GLY A 134 11.19 25.97 7.18
C GLY A 134 10.51 25.10 6.12
N SER A 135 10.77 25.34 4.83
CA SER A 135 10.09 24.63 3.73
C SER A 135 10.72 23.27 3.45
N GLN A 136 12.06 23.22 3.36
CA GLN A 136 12.81 21.97 3.13
C GLN A 136 12.46 20.91 4.17
N ARG A 137 12.44 21.29 5.46
CA ARG A 137 12.12 20.39 6.58
C ARG A 137 10.67 19.92 6.61
N ARG A 138 9.73 20.54 5.88
CA ARG A 138 8.35 20.04 5.76
C ARG A 138 8.25 19.00 4.65
N GLY A 139 8.87 19.25 3.50
CA GLY A 139 8.95 18.27 2.40
C GLY A 139 9.68 17.00 2.84
N ASP A 140 10.83 17.16 3.50
CA ASP A 140 11.62 16.03 4.00
C ASP A 140 10.85 15.20 5.04
N ARG A 141 10.03 15.84 5.89
CA ARG A 141 9.19 15.14 6.87
C ARG A 141 8.01 14.40 6.24
N ILE A 142 7.44 14.90 5.15
CA ILE A 142 6.34 14.23 4.43
C ILE A 142 6.89 13.02 3.67
N ILE A 143 8.05 13.16 3.05
CA ILE A 143 8.74 12.06 2.37
C ILE A 143 9.18 10.98 3.37
N GLU A 144 9.79 11.36 4.49
CA GLU A 144 10.12 10.44 5.61
C GLU A 144 8.88 9.79 6.23
N GLN A 145 7.75 10.49 6.34
CA GLN A 145 6.48 9.91 6.79
C GLN A 145 5.92 8.91 5.77
N MET A 146 6.00 9.19 4.48
CA MET A 146 5.58 8.25 3.43
C MET A 146 6.46 6.99 3.42
N TYR A 147 7.79 7.15 3.49
CA TYR A 147 8.67 5.98 3.59
C TYR A 147 8.49 5.24 4.90
N ARG A 148 8.24 5.90 6.05
CA ARG A 148 7.89 5.18 7.28
C ARG A 148 6.55 4.46 7.23
N GLU A 149 5.54 4.94 6.51
CA GLU A 149 4.25 4.21 6.37
C GLU A 149 4.34 3.05 5.37
N VAL A 150 5.18 3.19 4.35
CA VAL A 150 5.45 2.11 3.38
C VAL A 150 6.43 1.07 3.96
N VAL A 151 7.38 1.48 4.81
CA VAL A 151 8.41 0.62 5.44
C VAL A 151 7.97 0.06 6.79
N LEU A 152 7.19 0.80 7.58
CA LEU A 152 6.46 0.30 8.75
C LEU A 152 5.00 0.27 8.35
N GLY A 153 4.56 -0.83 7.71
CA GLY A 153 3.15 -1.06 7.40
C GLY A 153 2.29 -0.66 8.60
N LYS A 154 1.67 0.51 8.52
CA LYS A 154 0.78 0.98 9.59
C LYS A 154 -0.46 0.12 9.53
N VAL A 155 -0.40 -0.91 10.36
CA VAL A 155 -1.47 -1.63 11.04
C VAL A 155 -2.82 -0.92 10.89
N VAL A 156 -3.58 -1.29 9.86
CA VAL A 156 -5.02 -1.36 9.97
C VAL A 156 -5.28 -2.76 10.49
N THR A 157 -5.51 -2.83 11.80
CA THR A 157 -5.91 -4.00 12.61
C THR A 157 -5.18 -5.30 12.30
N GLU A 158 -4.29 -5.70 13.22
CA GLU A 158 -3.86 -7.09 13.34
C GLU A 158 -5.09 -8.02 13.27
N VAL A 159 -5.27 -8.71 12.14
CA VAL A 159 -5.88 -10.03 12.19
C VAL A 159 -4.74 -10.93 12.63
N GLU A 160 -4.60 -11.09 13.95
CA GLU A 160 -3.75 -12.11 14.54
C GLU A 160 -4.32 -13.47 14.11
N VAL A 161 -3.81 -14.04 13.01
CA VAL A 161 -4.07 -15.44 12.68
C VAL A 161 -3.27 -16.26 13.68
N ARG A 162 -3.95 -16.71 14.74
CA ARG A 162 -3.41 -17.73 15.63
C ARG A 162 -3.37 -19.03 14.83
N GLU A 163 -2.20 -19.41 14.33
CA GLU A 163 -1.95 -20.81 14.00
C GLU A 163 -1.93 -21.57 15.33
N GLU A 164 -3.09 -22.04 15.74
CA GLU A 164 -3.17 -23.13 16.70
C GLU A 164 -2.67 -24.38 15.98
N VAL A 165 -1.38 -24.66 16.12
CA VAL A 165 -0.83 -25.97 15.79
C VAL A 165 -1.56 -26.95 16.70
N ILE A 166 -2.49 -27.70 16.13
CA ILE A 166 -3.05 -28.87 16.79
C ILE A 166 -1.88 -29.86 16.85
N GLU A 167 -1.10 -29.82 17.93
CA GLU A 167 -0.17 -30.88 18.29
C GLU A 167 -1.00 -32.14 18.51
N VAL A 168 -1.29 -32.85 17.42
CA VAL A 168 -1.54 -34.29 17.51
C VAL A 168 -0.18 -34.86 17.85
N ASP A 169 0.00 -35.18 19.13
CA ASP A 169 1.22 -35.78 19.69
C ASP A 169 1.47 -37.13 19.01
N LEU A 170 2.09 -37.07 17.82
CA LEU A 170 2.45 -38.22 17.02
C LEU A 170 3.86 -38.62 17.44
N PRO A 171 4.07 -39.83 17.99
CA PRO A 171 5.40 -40.32 18.29
C PRO A 171 6.25 -40.32 17.00
N LYS A 172 7.46 -39.77 17.09
CA LYS A 172 8.37 -39.43 15.97
C LYS A 172 8.94 -40.63 15.18
N GLU A 173 8.31 -41.80 15.18
CA GLU A 173 8.97 -43.02 14.72
C GLU A 173 8.42 -43.70 13.45
N ASP A 174 7.31 -43.26 12.84
CA ASP A 174 6.71 -43.99 11.70
C ASP A 174 6.70 -43.24 10.35
N LEU A 175 7.71 -42.41 10.07
CA LEU A 175 8.04 -42.03 8.68
C LEU A 175 8.93 -43.09 8.00
N THR A 176 8.58 -44.37 8.11
CA THR A 176 9.13 -45.37 7.19
C THR A 176 8.31 -45.34 5.91
N ALA A 177 8.95 -44.86 4.84
CA ALA A 177 8.44 -44.85 3.49
C ALA A 177 7.78 -46.18 3.10
N VAL A 178 6.46 -46.16 2.92
CA VAL A 178 5.76 -47.18 2.13
C VAL A 178 5.56 -46.59 0.74
N VAL A 179 6.65 -46.59 -0.03
CA VAL A 179 6.55 -46.66 -1.48
C VAL A 179 6.10 -48.08 -1.78
N VAL A 180 4.80 -48.30 -1.94
CA VAL A 180 4.26 -49.54 -2.50
C VAL A 180 3.31 -49.17 -3.63
N ASP A 181 3.95 -49.12 -4.81
CA ASP A 181 3.48 -49.55 -6.13
C ASP A 181 1.97 -49.65 -6.33
N ARG A 182 1.45 -48.79 -7.22
CA ARG A 182 0.18 -48.99 -7.92
C ARG A 182 0.16 -48.16 -9.21
N SER A 183 0.79 -48.68 -10.25
CA SER A 183 0.44 -48.38 -11.65
C SER A 183 0.31 -49.71 -12.38
N GLU A 184 -0.91 -50.27 -12.44
CA GLU A 184 -1.77 -50.24 -13.64
C GLU A 184 -1.67 -51.54 -14.44
N ASP A 185 -2.22 -52.61 -13.87
CA ASP A 185 -2.77 -53.71 -14.67
C ASP A 185 -4.16 -53.29 -15.13
N LEU A 186 -4.32 -52.80 -16.37
CA LEU A 186 -5.52 -52.98 -17.19
C LEU A 186 -5.21 -52.64 -18.65
N LEU A 187 -5.20 -53.65 -19.53
CA LEU A 187 -5.98 -53.69 -20.78
C LEU A 187 -5.73 -55.01 -21.51
N LYS A 188 -6.66 -55.95 -21.28
CA LYS A 188 -6.86 -57.14 -22.11
C LYS A 188 -7.96 -56.78 -23.10
N ILE A 189 -7.61 -56.65 -24.37
CA ILE A 189 -8.57 -56.68 -25.47
C ILE A 189 -8.11 -57.83 -26.37
N GLY A 190 -9.06 -58.73 -26.65
CA GLY A 190 -8.82 -59.97 -27.38
C GLY A 190 -8.57 -59.81 -28.87
#